data_AF-A0A349PTW9-F1
#
_entry.id   AF-A0A349PTW9-F1
#
_cell.length_a   1.000
_cell.length_b   1.000
_cell.length_c   1.000
_cell.angle_alpha   90.00
_cell.angle_beta   90.00
_cell.angle_gamma   90.00
#
_symmetry.space_group_name_H-M   'P 1'
#
loop_
_entity.id
_entity.type
_entity.pdbx_description
1 polymer ?
#
loop_
_entity_poly.entity_id
_entity_poly.type
_entity_poly.pdbx_seq_one_letter_code
_entity_poly.pdbx_strand_id
1 'polypeptide(L)'
;MAMDATFQIRMNSELKSEVESLYRSLGTSFAEAVRIFAQQSLREGGMPFTPSLKTWDELSQDEINAKLRKSAADIASGRTLSQDTLDAKIAGL
;
A
#
# COMPACT_ATOMS: atom_id res chain seq x y z
N MET A 1 18.45 -1.95 -25.18
CA MET A 1 19.03 -2.87 -24.19
C MET A 1 18.32 -2.60 -22.88
N ALA A 2 17.60 -3.59 -22.34
CA ALA A 2 17.15 -3.48 -20.96
C ALA A 2 18.43 -3.50 -20.10
N MET A 3 18.70 -2.41 -19.38
CA MET A 3 19.80 -2.37 -18.44
C MET A 3 19.28 -2.99 -17.15
N ASP A 4 19.37 -4.31 -17.05
CA ASP A 4 19.11 -5.03 -15.81
C ASP A 4 20.12 -4.56 -14.75
N ALA A 5 19.66 -3.70 -13.84
CA ALA A 5 20.45 -3.21 -12.71
C ALA A 5 20.17 -4.08 -11.48
N THR A 6 21.24 -4.59 -10.85
CA THR A 6 21.11 -5.35 -9.60
C THR A 6 20.98 -4.39 -8.42
N PHE A 7 19.96 -4.58 -7.59
CA PHE A 7 19.74 -3.82 -6.37
C PHE A 7 20.01 -4.70 -5.15
N GLN A 8 20.95 -4.29 -4.30
CA GLN A 8 21.33 -5.00 -3.09
C GLN A 8 20.96 -4.18 -1.85
N ILE A 9 20.23 -4.80 -0.92
CA ILE A 9 19.84 -4.19 0.36
C ILE A 9 20.42 -5.00 1.50
N ARG A 10 21.06 -4.32 2.45
CA ARG A 10 21.49 -4.94 3.71
C ARG A 10 20.33 -4.94 4.70
N MET A 11 20.03 -6.10 5.27
CA MET A 11 19.00 -6.27 6.29
C MET A 11 19.38 -7.37 7.30
N ASN A 12 18.73 -7.37 8.45
CA ASN A 12 18.83 -8.44 9.43
C ASN A 12 18.25 -9.76 8.84
N SER A 13 18.87 -10.90 9.15
CA SER A 13 18.47 -12.20 8.63
C SER A 13 17.09 -12.68 9.10
N GLU A 14 16.71 -12.33 10.32
CA GLU A 14 15.38 -12.62 10.89
C GLU A 14 14.32 -11.83 10.13
N LEU A 15 14.51 -10.50 10.02
CA LEU A 15 13.62 -9.62 9.24
C LEU A 15 13.47 -10.09 7.79
N LYS A 16 14.57 -10.51 7.16
CA LYS A 16 14.54 -11.07 5.80
C LYS A 16 13.63 -12.30 5.72
N SER A 17 13.76 -13.21 6.67
CA SER A 17 13.01 -14.46 6.66
C SER A 17 11.52 -14.23 6.90
N GLU A 18 11.18 -13.32 7.82
CA GLU A 18 9.80 -12.92 8.09
C GLU A 18 9.14 -12.28 6.87
N VAL A 19 9.81 -11.31 6.24
CA VAL A 19 9.24 -10.59 5.10
C VAL A 19 9.10 -11.51 3.88
N GLU A 20 10.08 -12.39 3.62
CA GLU A 20 9.97 -13.37 2.54
C GLU A 20 8.84 -14.39 2.76
N SER A 21 8.64 -14.82 4.01
CA SER A 21 7.51 -15.71 4.37
C SER A 21 6.17 -15.01 4.16
N LEU A 22 6.05 -13.76 4.62
CA LEU A 22 4.85 -12.94 4.46
C LEU A 22 4.48 -12.76 2.99
N TYR A 23 5.41 -12.28 2.15
CA TYR A 23 5.07 -12.04 0.74
C TYR A 23 4.77 -13.35 0.00
N ARG A 24 5.41 -14.46 0.38
CA ARG A 24 5.11 -15.78 -0.18
C ARG A 24 3.69 -16.22 0.17
N SER A 25 3.21 -15.99 1.39
CA SER A 25 1.81 -16.31 1.76
C SER A 25 0.80 -15.43 1.02
N LEU A 26 1.20 -14.22 0.62
CA LEU A 26 0.44 -13.31 -0.24
C LEU A 26 0.55 -13.64 -1.75
N GLY A 27 1.26 -14.72 -2.12
CA GLY A 27 1.38 -15.14 -3.52
C GLY A 27 2.38 -14.33 -4.36
N THR A 28 3.30 -13.61 -3.72
CA THR A 28 4.33 -12.82 -4.42
C THR A 28 5.72 -12.99 -3.80
N SER A 29 6.72 -12.31 -4.34
CA SER A 29 8.08 -12.28 -3.77
C SER A 29 8.38 -10.90 -3.17
N PHE A 30 9.27 -10.86 -2.18
CA PHE A 30 9.71 -9.59 -1.61
C PHE A 30 10.38 -8.70 -2.68
N ALA A 31 11.15 -9.27 -3.60
CA ALA A 31 11.74 -8.53 -4.71
C ALA A 31 10.70 -7.87 -5.62
N GLU A 32 9.58 -8.57 -5.87
CA GLU A 32 8.47 -8.02 -6.66
C GLU A 32 7.78 -6.87 -5.93
N ALA A 33 7.54 -7.01 -4.63
CA ALA A 33 7.01 -5.93 -3.80
C ALA A 33 7.89 -4.67 -3.85
N VAL A 34 9.22 -4.83 -3.78
CA VAL A 34 10.17 -3.72 -3.90
C VAL A 34 10.08 -3.04 -5.27
N ARG A 35 9.90 -3.79 -6.36
CA ARG A 35 9.69 -3.21 -7.70
C ARG A 35 8.40 -2.40 -7.78
N ILE A 36 7.31 -2.93 -7.23
CA ILE A 36 6.02 -2.25 -7.17
C ILE A 36 6.14 -0.94 -6.39
N PHE A 37 6.86 -0.93 -5.26
CA PHE A 37 7.12 0.30 -4.49
C PHE A 37 7.89 1.34 -5.29
N ALA A 38 8.93 0.94 -6.03
CA ALA A 38 9.66 1.88 -6.88
C ALA A 38 8.76 2.50 -7.97
N GLN A 39 7.91 1.69 -8.61
CA GLN A 39 6.95 2.17 -9.60
C GLN A 39 5.91 3.11 -9.00
N GLN A 40 5.40 2.78 -7.81
CA GLN A 40 4.44 3.62 -7.08
C GLN A 40 5.05 4.99 -6.77
N SER A 41 6.28 5.00 -6.26
CA SER A 41 7.00 6.24 -5.96
C SER A 41 7.20 7.12 -7.19
N LEU A 42 7.53 6.54 -8.34
CA LEU A 42 7.65 7.29 -9.59
C LEU A 42 6.30 7.84 -10.07
N ARG A 43 5.23 7.04 -9.94
CA ARG A 43 3.88 7.43 -10.36
C ARG A 43 3.32 8.59 -9.52
N GLU A 44 3.58 8.59 -8.22
CA GLU A 44 3.03 9.57 -7.29
C GLU A 44 3.98 10.73 -6.98
N GLY A 45 5.25 10.64 -7.40
CA GLY A 45 6.27 11.63 -7.08
C GLY A 45 6.60 11.70 -5.59
N GLY A 46 6.51 10.56 -4.88
CA GLY A 46 6.58 10.51 -3.42
C GLY A 46 6.98 9.14 -2.85
N MET A 47 6.87 8.99 -1.54
CA MET A 47 7.10 7.69 -0.88
C MET A 47 6.00 6.68 -1.26
N PRO A 48 6.30 5.37 -1.35
CA PRO A 48 5.35 4.35 -1.82
C PRO A 48 4.22 4.07 -0.81
N PHE A 49 4.33 4.66 0.37
CA PHE A 49 3.31 4.74 1.41
C PHE A 49 3.38 6.13 2.04
N THR A 50 2.26 6.59 2.60
CA THR A 50 2.26 7.81 3.41
C THR A 50 2.84 7.47 4.80
N PRO A 51 4.01 8.03 5.18
CA PRO A 51 4.54 7.79 6.52
C PRO A 51 3.57 8.36 7.56
N SER A 52 3.01 7.49 8.40
CA SER A 52 2.19 7.91 9.54
C SER A 52 3.03 7.88 10.81
N LEU A 53 3.11 9.01 11.51
CA LEU A 53 3.69 9.07 12.85
C LEU A 53 2.74 8.54 13.94
N LYS A 54 1.50 8.21 13.57
CA LYS A 54 0.44 7.76 14.47
C LYS A 54 -0.29 6.57 13.89
N THR A 55 -0.30 5.46 14.61
CA THR A 55 -1.25 4.36 14.45
C THR A 55 -2.67 4.85 14.74
N TRP A 56 -3.70 4.10 14.31
CA TRP A 56 -5.10 4.49 14.57
C TRP A 56 -5.39 4.69 16.07
N ASP A 57 -4.75 3.89 16.92
CA ASP A 57 -4.83 3.98 18.38
C ASP A 57 -4.18 5.25 18.96
N GLU A 58 -3.31 5.91 18.19
CA GLU A 58 -2.60 7.14 18.57
C GLU A 58 -3.26 8.41 17.99
N LEU A 59 -4.34 8.26 17.21
CA LEU A 59 -5.09 9.38 16.67
C LEU A 59 -5.96 10.02 17.76
N SER A 60 -5.94 11.35 17.84
CA SER A 60 -6.89 12.07 18.69
C SER A 60 -8.31 11.94 18.15
N GLN A 61 -9.29 12.17 19.01
CA GLN A 61 -10.70 12.21 18.62
C GLN A 61 -10.97 13.18 17.46
N ASP A 62 -10.24 14.29 17.41
CA ASP A 62 -10.36 15.28 16.32
C ASP A 62 -9.81 14.76 14.99
N GLU A 63 -8.70 14.02 15.01
CA GLU A 63 -8.12 13.39 13.82
C GLU A 63 -9.05 12.29 13.27
N ILE A 64 -9.66 11.51 14.16
CA ILE A 64 -10.69 10.52 13.80
C ILE A 64 -11.91 11.22 13.18
N ASN A 65 -12.42 12.26 13.83
CA ASN A 65 -13.56 13.04 13.32
C ASN A 65 -13.27 13.67 11.95
N ALA A 66 -12.05 14.16 11.72
CA ALA A 66 -11.64 14.69 10.42
C ALA A 66 -11.67 13.62 9.33
N LYS A 67 -11.15 12.41 9.60
CA LYS A 67 -11.22 11.28 8.66
C LYS A 67 -12.67 10.85 8.38
N LEU A 68 -13.52 10.81 9.41
CA LEU A 68 -14.95 10.48 9.27
C LEU A 68 -15.70 11.52 8.42
N ARG A 69 -15.44 12.81 8.62
CA ARG A 69 -16.02 13.89 7.78
C ARG A 69 -15.59 13.77 6.32
N LYS A 70 -14.31 13.45 6.07
CA LYS A 70 -13.82 13.21 4.71
C LYS A 70 -14.54 12.01 4.08
N SER A 71 -14.66 10.89 4.80
CA SER A 71 -15.41 9.71 4.35
C SER A 71 -16.88 10.05 4.02
N ALA A 72 -17.56 10.82 4.88
CA ALA A 72 -18.93 11.27 4.64
C ALA A 72 -19.04 12.13 3.36
N ALA A 73 -18.07 13.01 3.09
CA ALA A 73 -18.01 13.79 1.87
C ALA A 73 -17.74 12.93 0.63
N ASP A 74 -16.88 11.91 0.75
CA ASP A 74 -16.60 10.94 -0.32
C ASP A 74 -17.87 10.13 -0.66
N ILE A 75 -18.63 9.68 0.35
CA ILE A 75 -19.94 9.03 0.19
C ILE A 75 -20.95 9.98 -0.48
N ALA A 76 -21.08 11.21 0.02
CA ALA A 76 -22.01 12.19 -0.52
C ALA A 76 -21.70 12.59 -1.97
N SER A 77 -20.42 12.55 -2.35
CA SER A 77 -19.96 12.81 -3.73
C SER A 77 -19.99 11.57 -4.64
N GLY A 78 -20.55 10.45 -4.17
CA GLY A 78 -20.70 9.22 -4.96
C GLY A 78 -19.36 8.54 -5.27
N ARG A 79 -18.29 8.87 -4.54
CA ARG A 79 -16.97 8.23 -4.66
C ARG A 79 -16.91 6.94 -3.86
N THR A 80 -17.97 6.14 -3.94
CA THR A 80 -18.09 4.83 -3.33
C THR A 80 -18.49 3.81 -4.37
N LEU A 81 -18.08 2.57 -4.17
CA LEU A 81 -18.42 1.43 -5.00
C LEU A 81 -19.07 0.38 -4.10
N SER A 82 -20.08 -0.32 -4.63
CA SER A 82 -20.57 -1.52 -3.96
C SER A 82 -19.50 -2.61 -4.02
N GLN A 83 -19.53 -3.53 -3.07
CA GLN A 83 -18.59 -4.65 -3.03
C GLN A 83 -18.65 -5.46 -4.34
N ASP A 84 -19.86 -5.79 -4.81
CA ASP A 84 -20.06 -6.51 -6.08
C ASP A 84 -19.46 -5.76 -7.29
N THR A 85 -19.59 -4.43 -7.32
CA THR A 85 -19.00 -3.60 -8.39
C THR A 85 -17.48 -3.58 -8.33
N LEU A 86 -16.91 -3.57 -7.13
CA LEU A 86 -15.47 -3.63 -6.93
C LEU A 86 -14.91 -4.99 -7.34
N ASP A 87 -15.56 -6.07 -6.92
CA ASP A 87 -15.15 -7.44 -7.22
C ASP A 87 -15.21 -7.73 -8.72
N ALA A 88 -16.28 -7.28 -9.41
CA ALA A 88 -16.38 -7.39 -10.87
C ALA A 88 -15.28 -6.60 -11.60
N LYS A 89 -14.88 -5.44 -11.06
CA LYS A 89 -13.82 -4.61 -11.64
C LYS A 89 -12.42 -5.21 -11.43
N ILE A 90 -12.19 -5.88 -10.31
CA ILE A 90 -10.93 -6.55 -10.01
C ILE A 90 -10.81 -7.87 -10.79
N ALA A 91 -11.89 -8.65 -10.90
CA ALA A 91 -11.91 -9.92 -11.63
C ALA A 91 -11.76 -9.75 -13.16
N GLY A 92 -12.02 -8.54 -13.69
CA GLY A 92 -11.85 -8.19 -15.10
C GLY A 92 -10.47 -7.62 -15.47
N LEU A 93 -9.53 -7.53 -14.52
CA LEU A 93 -8.13 -7.18 -14.73
C LEU A 93 -7.26 -8.44 -14.76
#